data_AF-A0A955BY40-F1
#
_entry.id   AF-A0A955BY40-F1
#
_cell.length_a   1.000
_cell.length_b   1.000
_cell.length_c   1.000
_cell.angle_alpha   90.00
_cell.angle_beta   90.00
_cell.angle_gamma   90.00
#
_symmetry.space_group_name_H-M   'P 1'
#
loop_
_entity.id
_entity.type
_entity.pdbx_description
1 polymer ?
#
loop_
_entity_poly.entity_id
_entity_poly.type
_entity_poly.pdbx_seq_one_letter_code
_entity_poly.pdbx_strand_id
1 'polypeptide(L)'
;MPPSETIVVHAPQPGAPANGFRGDLVSGLSARPRSIPCKHLYDKRGSELFDRICTLPEYYLTRCELEIMRRHAGEMARRLGGSVRLVELGSGSSRKTRLLLEHLGRDSIYLPVDVSREHLEQSARALARDYPHLRVLPVCGDFSRPLLLPQHGTDELPTAVYFPGSTIGNF
;
A
#
# COMPACT_ATOMS: atom_id res chain seq x y z
N MET A 1 -4.14 -9.37 -28.13
CA MET A 1 -4.19 -9.19 -26.67
C MET A 1 -2.76 -9.18 -26.16
N PRO A 2 -2.30 -8.18 -25.39
CA PRO A 2 -1.04 -8.35 -24.69
C PRO A 2 -1.23 -9.49 -23.67
N PRO A 3 -0.18 -10.27 -23.38
CA PRO A 3 -0.26 -11.37 -22.43
C PRO A 3 -0.72 -10.81 -21.08
N SER A 4 -1.69 -11.48 -20.47
CA SER A 4 -2.10 -11.21 -19.10
C SER A 4 -0.90 -11.53 -18.21
N GLU A 5 -0.02 -10.57 -17.96
CA GLU A 5 1.07 -10.73 -17.01
C GLU A 5 0.45 -11.12 -15.67
N THR A 6 0.74 -12.34 -15.23
CA THR A 6 0.37 -12.83 -13.91
C THR A 6 0.96 -11.85 -12.90
N ILE A 7 0.11 -11.11 -12.18
CA ILE A 7 0.57 -10.29 -11.07
C ILE A 7 1.20 -11.22 -10.03
N VAL A 8 2.52 -11.12 -9.89
CA VAL A 8 3.28 -11.83 -8.86
C VAL A 8 3.33 -10.94 -7.63
N VAL A 9 2.74 -11.42 -6.53
CA VAL A 9 2.92 -10.76 -5.23
C VAL A 9 4.24 -11.21 -4.63
N HIS A 10 5.16 -10.26 -4.54
CA HIS A 10 6.43 -10.47 -3.89
C HIS A 10 6.20 -10.61 -2.38
N ALA A 11 6.74 -11.67 -1.79
CA ALA A 11 6.92 -11.72 -0.35
C ALA A 11 8.02 -10.71 0.04
N PRO A 12 8.03 -10.21 1.28
CA PRO A 12 9.19 -9.46 1.75
C PRO A 12 10.33 -10.47 1.84
N GLN A 13 11.48 -10.18 1.20
CA GLN A 13 12.67 -11.02 1.39
C GLN A 13 13.01 -11.05 2.89
N PRO A 14 13.51 -12.18 3.43
CA PRO A 14 13.61 -12.39 4.87
C PRO A 14 14.55 -11.37 5.54
N GLY A 15 13.96 -10.31 6.10
CA GLY A 15 14.49 -9.56 7.24
C GLY A 15 14.18 -10.29 8.56
N ALA A 16 14.83 -9.90 9.65
CA ALA A 16 14.84 -10.56 10.97
C ALA A 16 13.52 -11.26 11.36
N PRO A 17 13.58 -12.46 12.01
CA PRO A 17 12.40 -13.28 12.29
C PRO A 17 11.40 -12.50 13.14
N ALA A 18 10.24 -12.23 12.54
CA ALA A 18 9.10 -11.70 13.27
C ALA A 18 8.58 -12.75 14.25
N ASN A 19 8.02 -12.30 15.38
CA ASN A 19 6.97 -13.08 16.00
C ASN A 19 5.83 -13.13 14.96
N GLY A 20 5.58 -14.31 14.39
CA GLY A 20 4.37 -14.53 13.58
C GLY A 20 3.11 -14.26 14.41
N PHE A 21 1.93 -14.32 13.80
CA PHE A 21 0.64 -14.10 14.44
C PHE A 21 0.53 -14.71 15.86
N ARG A 22 0.95 -15.97 16.03
CA ARG A 22 0.99 -16.66 17.32
C ARG A 22 1.88 -15.95 18.35
N GLY A 23 3.09 -15.54 17.97
CA GLY A 23 4.02 -14.89 18.88
C GLY A 23 3.53 -13.51 19.33
N ASP A 24 2.95 -12.73 18.42
CA ASP A 24 2.33 -11.44 18.73
C ASP A 24 1.18 -11.60 19.73
N LEU A 25 0.31 -12.60 19.53
CA LEU A 25 -0.79 -12.87 20.46
C LEU A 25 -0.32 -13.36 21.82
N VAL A 26 0.64 -14.29 21.87
CA VAL A 26 1.18 -14.78 23.15
C VAL A 26 1.80 -13.63 23.94
N SER A 27 2.61 -12.79 23.29
CA SER A 27 3.25 -11.64 23.94
C SER A 27 2.20 -10.63 24.44
N GLY A 28 1.27 -10.22 23.57
CA GLY A 28 0.27 -9.20 23.88
C GLY A 28 -0.77 -9.62 24.92
N LEU A 29 -1.24 -10.87 24.88
CA LEU A 29 -2.22 -11.38 25.85
C LEU A 29 -1.61 -11.75 27.21
N SER A 30 -0.30 -11.98 27.26
CA SER A 30 0.44 -12.21 28.51
C SER A 30 0.84 -10.92 29.23
N ALA A 31 0.81 -9.77 28.55
CA ALA A 31 1.16 -8.46 29.11
C ALA A 31 0.06 -7.87 30.03
N ARG A 32 0.43 -6.84 30.79
CA ARG A 32 -0.50 -6.00 31.58
C ARG A 32 -0.15 -4.51 31.38
N PRO A 33 -1.01 -3.72 30.72
CA PRO A 33 -2.28 -4.11 30.10
C PRO A 33 -2.10 -5.06 28.92
N ARG A 34 -3.13 -5.84 28.60
CA ARG A 34 -3.15 -6.71 27.41
C ARG A 34 -3.29 -5.87 26.15
N SER A 35 -2.66 -6.28 25.06
CA SER A 35 -2.75 -5.60 23.77
C SER A 35 -2.66 -6.60 22.61
N ILE A 36 -3.12 -6.19 21.42
CA ILE A 36 -2.92 -6.92 20.16
C ILE A 36 -2.50 -5.88 19.11
N PRO A 37 -1.43 -6.13 18.33
CA PRO A 37 -1.04 -5.23 17.24
C PRO A 37 -2.17 -5.00 16.24
N CYS A 38 -2.42 -3.74 15.87
CA CYS A 38 -3.53 -3.36 14.98
C CYS A 38 -3.39 -3.95 13.56
N LYS A 39 -2.20 -4.33 13.11
CA LYS A 39 -2.00 -5.02 11.82
C LYS A 39 -2.86 -6.28 11.66
N HIS A 40 -3.20 -6.94 12.78
CA HIS A 40 -4.05 -8.13 12.78
C HIS A 40 -5.54 -7.83 12.57
N LEU A 41 -5.93 -6.54 12.54
CA LEU A 41 -7.27 -6.11 12.14
C LEU A 41 -7.49 -6.24 10.62
N TYR A 42 -6.43 -6.39 9.81
CA TYR A 42 -6.50 -6.27 8.36
C TYR A 42 -6.30 -7.61 7.65
N ASP A 43 -7.01 -8.65 8.08
CA ASP A 43 -7.26 -9.79 7.20
C ASP A 43 -8.18 -9.37 6.02
N LYS A 44 -8.54 -10.29 5.13
CA LYS A 44 -9.46 -9.98 4.02
C LYS A 44 -10.74 -9.30 4.51
N ARG A 45 -11.37 -9.82 5.56
CA ARG A 45 -12.65 -9.32 6.06
C ARG A 45 -12.49 -7.96 6.74
N GLY A 46 -11.45 -7.79 7.52
CA GLY A 46 -11.10 -6.54 8.18
C GLY A 46 -10.76 -5.44 7.20
N SER A 47 -10.08 -5.78 6.10
CA SER A 47 -9.84 -4.87 4.97
C SER A 47 -11.15 -4.39 4.33
N GLU A 48 -12.08 -5.32 4.04
CA GLU A 48 -13.42 -4.99 3.53
C GLU A 48 -14.22 -4.10 4.52
N LEU A 49 -14.09 -4.35 5.83
CA LEU A 49 -14.72 -3.53 6.86
C LEU A 49 -14.12 -2.12 6.89
N PHE A 50 -12.79 -2.00 6.77
CA PHE A 50 -12.12 -0.70 6.72
C PHE A 50 -12.51 0.11 5.48
N ASP A 51 -12.64 -0.54 4.31
CA ASP A 51 -13.17 0.11 3.10
C ASP A 51 -14.58 0.67 3.34
N ARG A 52 -15.43 -0.04 4.08
CA ARG A 52 -16.76 0.45 4.48
C ARG A 52 -16.66 1.61 5.48
N ILE A 53 -15.78 1.53 6.48
CA ILE A 53 -15.52 2.63 7.43
C ILE A 53 -15.16 3.91 6.66
N CYS A 54 -14.34 3.81 5.62
CA CYS A 54 -13.95 4.94 4.78
C CYS A 54 -15.11 5.63 4.03
N THR A 55 -16.30 5.03 4.01
CA THR A 55 -17.52 5.61 3.41
C THR A 55 -18.46 6.25 4.43
N LEU A 56 -18.23 6.04 5.72
CA LEU A 56 -19.09 6.57 6.78
C LEU A 56 -19.02 8.10 6.86
N PRO A 57 -20.13 8.80 7.14
CA PRO A 57 -20.13 10.25 7.28
C PRO A 57 -19.24 10.72 8.44
N GLU A 58 -19.16 9.95 9.52
CA GLU A 58 -18.34 10.23 10.71
C GLU A 58 -16.84 10.09 10.44
N TYR A 59 -16.44 9.19 9.52
CA TYR A 59 -15.04 8.96 9.18
C TYR A 59 -14.57 9.92 8.08
N TYR A 60 -14.34 11.18 8.47
CA TYR A 60 -14.00 12.26 7.54
C TYR A 60 -12.63 12.08 6.84
N LEU A 61 -11.70 11.37 7.47
CA LEU A 61 -10.28 11.34 7.10
C LEU A 61 -10.07 11.01 5.62
N THR A 62 -10.70 9.93 5.13
CA THR A 62 -10.58 9.51 3.73
C THR A 62 -11.13 10.56 2.77
N ARG A 63 -12.22 11.25 3.11
CA ARG A 63 -12.80 12.29 2.25
C ARG A 63 -11.91 13.51 2.16
N CYS A 64 -11.39 13.98 3.29
CA CYS A 64 -10.48 15.13 3.33
C CYS A 64 -9.19 14.85 2.56
N GLU A 65 -8.63 13.65 2.72
CA GLU A 65 -7.42 13.29 1.98
C GLU A 65 -7.67 13.18 0.47
N LEU A 66 -8.81 12.61 0.05
CA LEU A 66 -9.20 12.61 -1.36
C LEU A 66 -9.36 14.03 -1.93
N GLU A 67 -9.89 14.97 -1.16
CA GLU A 67 -9.99 16.38 -1.56
C GLU A 67 -8.60 17.01 -1.77
N ILE A 68 -7.68 16.80 -0.83
CA ILE A 68 -6.29 17.26 -0.94
C ILE A 68 -5.63 16.65 -2.18
N MET A 69 -5.78 15.35 -2.40
CA MET A 69 -5.19 14.67 -3.55
C MET A 69 -5.75 15.21 -4.87
N ARG A 70 -7.07 15.43 -4.99
CA ARG A 70 -7.67 16.03 -6.20
C ARG A 70 -7.12 17.43 -6.49
N ARG A 71 -6.84 18.21 -5.44
CA ARG A 71 -6.34 19.58 -5.60
C ARG A 71 -4.84 19.65 -5.89
N HIS A 72 -4.05 18.72 -5.33
CA HIS A 72 -2.59 18.87 -5.27
C HIS A 72 -1.79 17.76 -5.94
N ALA A 73 -2.41 16.65 -6.37
CA ALA A 73 -1.67 15.52 -6.95
C ALA A 73 -0.81 15.89 -8.16
N GLY A 74 -1.30 16.77 -9.05
CA GLY A 74 -0.52 17.27 -10.18
C GLY A 74 0.68 18.13 -9.77
N GLU A 75 0.58 18.90 -8.68
CA GLU A 75 1.73 19.63 -8.13
C GLU A 75 2.75 18.67 -7.49
N MET A 76 2.26 17.69 -6.71
CA MET A 76 3.09 16.66 -6.10
C MET A 76 3.89 15.91 -7.18
N ALA A 77 3.23 15.44 -8.24
CA ALA A 77 3.86 14.74 -9.35
C ALA A 77 4.95 15.59 -10.06
N ARG A 78 4.71 16.88 -10.28
CA ARG A 78 5.73 17.79 -10.84
C ARG A 78 6.96 17.92 -9.94
N ARG A 79 6.76 18.01 -8.62
CA ARG A 79 7.86 18.09 -7.65
C ARG A 79 8.65 16.77 -7.55
N LEU A 80 8.01 15.64 -7.83
CA LEU A 80 8.65 14.33 -7.88
C LEU A 80 9.52 14.11 -9.13
N GLY A 81 9.47 15.00 -10.13
CA GLY A 81 10.33 14.93 -11.31
C GLY A 81 9.79 14.03 -12.43
N GLY A 82 8.49 13.73 -12.45
CA GLY A 82 7.83 12.98 -13.53
C GLY A 82 7.72 11.48 -13.22
N SER A 83 8.66 10.68 -13.72
CA SER A 83 8.64 9.22 -13.54
C SER A 83 9.36 8.81 -12.26
N VAL A 84 8.69 8.03 -11.41
CA VAL A 84 9.23 7.57 -10.13
C VAL A 84 8.91 6.11 -9.86
N ARG A 85 9.62 5.52 -8.89
CA ARG A 85 9.15 4.35 -8.16
C ARG A 85 8.26 4.82 -7.02
N LEU A 86 6.95 4.74 -7.20
CA LEU A 86 6.00 5.11 -6.16
C LEU A 86 5.75 3.91 -5.24
N VAL A 87 6.30 3.95 -4.04
CA VAL A 87 6.09 2.93 -3.00
C VAL A 87 4.97 3.41 -2.09
N GLU A 88 3.87 2.68 -2.03
CA GLU A 88 2.76 3.00 -1.12
C GLU A 88 2.73 2.04 0.07
N LEU A 89 2.90 2.57 1.28
CA LEU A 89 2.85 1.78 2.52
C LEU A 89 1.41 1.70 3.04
N GLY A 90 0.87 0.49 3.20
CA GLY A 90 -0.52 0.30 3.63
C GLY A 90 -1.50 0.69 2.52
N SER A 91 -1.31 0.13 1.33
CA SER A 91 -1.99 0.57 0.10
C SER A 91 -3.51 0.34 0.10
N GLY A 92 -4.03 -0.66 0.82
CA GLY A 92 -5.45 -0.99 0.83
C GLY A 92 -6.04 -1.08 -0.58
N SER A 93 -7.09 -0.29 -0.84
CA SER A 93 -7.78 -0.22 -2.14
C SER A 93 -7.15 0.77 -3.15
N SER A 94 -6.04 1.43 -2.79
CA SER A 94 -5.26 2.37 -3.63
C SER A 94 -6.07 3.51 -4.27
N ARG A 95 -7.25 3.82 -3.73
CA ARG A 95 -8.19 4.79 -4.31
C ARG A 95 -7.61 6.19 -4.40
N LYS A 96 -6.85 6.59 -3.38
CA LYS A 96 -6.18 7.90 -3.31
C LYS A 96 -5.01 7.95 -4.28
N THR A 97 -4.30 6.84 -4.40
CA THR A 97 -3.10 6.72 -5.23
C THR A 97 -3.39 6.81 -6.71
N ARG A 98 -4.56 6.36 -7.17
CA ARG A 98 -5.03 6.59 -8.54
C ARG A 98 -4.93 8.07 -8.95
N LEU A 99 -5.30 8.99 -8.06
CA LEU A 99 -5.21 10.44 -8.32
C LEU A 99 -3.76 10.91 -8.50
N LEU A 100 -2.80 10.30 -7.80
CA LEU A 100 -1.39 10.61 -8.00
C LEU A 100 -0.84 9.98 -9.28
N LEU A 101 -1.17 8.71 -9.53
CA LEU A 101 -0.73 7.94 -10.69
C LEU A 101 -1.13 8.61 -12.01
N GLU A 102 -2.32 9.21 -12.07
CA GLU A 102 -2.81 9.96 -13.24
C GLU A 102 -1.92 11.16 -13.65
N HIS A 103 -1.09 11.66 -12.73
CA HIS A 103 -0.20 12.79 -12.97
C HIS A 103 1.28 12.40 -13.07
N LEU A 104 1.65 11.17 -12.75
CA LEU A 104 3.01 10.68 -12.85
C LEU A 104 3.39 10.34 -14.30
N GLY A 105 4.70 10.28 -14.58
CA GLY A 105 5.21 9.91 -15.90
C GLY A 105 4.84 8.47 -16.26
N ARG A 106 4.68 8.17 -17.55
CA ARG A 106 4.21 6.85 -18.03
C ARG A 106 5.14 5.69 -17.69
N ASP A 107 6.43 5.98 -17.46
CA ASP A 107 7.44 4.99 -17.08
C ASP A 107 7.48 4.75 -15.56
N SER A 108 6.59 5.39 -14.80
CA SER A 108 6.49 5.19 -13.36
C SER A 108 6.14 3.75 -13.02
N ILE A 109 6.62 3.34 -11.86
CA ILE A 109 6.42 1.99 -11.34
C ILE A 109 5.71 2.12 -10.01
N TYR A 110 4.62 1.38 -9.84
CA TYR A 110 3.84 1.40 -8.61
C TYR A 110 4.13 0.14 -7.79
N LEU A 111 4.54 0.35 -6.54
CA LEU A 111 4.87 -0.70 -5.57
C LEU A 111 3.90 -0.60 -4.38
N PRO A 112 2.68 -1.16 -4.47
CA PRO A 112 1.77 -1.23 -3.34
C PRO A 112 2.30 -2.24 -2.30
N VAL A 113 2.39 -1.80 -1.05
CA VAL A 113 2.76 -2.62 0.10
C VAL A 113 1.57 -2.79 1.03
N ASP A 114 1.24 -4.04 1.36
CA ASP A 114 0.17 -4.34 2.32
C ASP A 114 0.38 -5.68 3.04
N VAL A 115 -0.18 -5.83 4.24
CA VAL A 115 -0.16 -7.10 5.00
C VAL A 115 -1.22 -8.08 4.51
N SER A 116 -2.29 -7.57 3.89
CA SER A 116 -3.43 -8.35 3.40
C SER A 116 -3.17 -8.84 1.97
N ARG A 117 -2.60 -10.04 1.83
CA ARG A 117 -2.23 -10.62 0.51
C ARG A 117 -3.39 -10.64 -0.47
N GLU A 118 -4.53 -11.19 -0.08
CA GLU A 118 -5.67 -11.36 -0.96
C GLU A 118 -6.25 -10.02 -1.42
N HIS A 119 -6.30 -9.03 -0.51
CA HIS A 119 -6.77 -7.69 -0.84
C HIS A 119 -5.77 -6.99 -1.77
N LEU A 120 -4.47 -7.09 -1.49
CA LEU A 120 -3.40 -6.57 -2.33
C LEU A 120 -3.43 -7.14 -3.76
N GLU A 121 -3.63 -8.46 -3.90
CA GLU A 121 -3.76 -9.11 -5.22
C GLU A 121 -4.95 -8.55 -6.02
N GLN A 122 -6.08 -8.34 -5.37
CA GLN A 122 -7.28 -7.81 -6.00
C GLN A 122 -7.09 -6.36 -6.45
N SER A 123 -6.57 -5.51 -5.55
CA SER A 123 -6.28 -4.10 -5.84
C SER A 123 -5.25 -3.95 -6.95
N ALA A 124 -4.16 -4.73 -6.91
CA ALA A 124 -3.12 -4.71 -7.94
C ALA A 124 -3.66 -5.15 -9.31
N ARG A 125 -4.46 -6.22 -9.38
CA ARG A 125 -5.08 -6.68 -10.64
C ARG A 125 -6.05 -5.65 -11.20
N ALA A 126 -6.81 -4.98 -10.35
CA ALA A 126 -7.69 -3.89 -10.79
C ALA A 126 -6.87 -2.74 -11.40
N LEU A 127 -5.82 -2.30 -10.71
CA LEU A 127 -4.93 -1.24 -11.21
C LEU A 127 -4.25 -1.60 -12.53
N ALA A 128 -3.73 -2.81 -12.68
CA ALA A 128 -3.09 -3.22 -13.93
C ALA A 128 -4.08 -3.28 -15.12
N ARG A 129 -5.36 -3.58 -14.86
CA ARG A 129 -6.41 -3.49 -15.89
C ARG A 129 -6.75 -2.03 -16.22
N ASP A 130 -6.89 -1.19 -15.20
CA ASP A 130 -7.26 0.22 -15.35
C ASP A 130 -6.13 1.04 -16.01
N TYR A 131 -4.87 0.66 -15.77
CA TYR A 131 -3.67 1.32 -16.27
C TYR A 131 -2.73 0.31 -16.95
N PRO A 132 -3.00 -0.13 -18.20
CA PRO A 132 -2.20 -1.18 -18.88
C PRO A 132 -0.72 -0.84 -19.15
N HIS A 133 -0.35 0.44 -19.01
CA HIS A 133 1.02 0.91 -19.15
C HIS A 133 1.77 0.98 -17.80
N LEU A 134 1.04 0.93 -16.69
CA LEU A 134 1.61 1.03 -15.36
C LEU A 134 2.15 -0.32 -14.94
N ARG A 135 3.45 -0.36 -14.62
CA ARG A 135 4.05 -1.53 -14.02
C ARG A 135 3.70 -1.59 -12.53
N VAL A 136 2.90 -2.57 -12.14
CA VAL A 136 2.45 -2.79 -10.75
C VAL A 136 3.22 -3.96 -10.14
N LEU A 137 4.00 -3.69 -9.09
CA LEU A 137 4.84 -4.67 -8.39
C LEU A 137 4.40 -4.79 -6.92
N PRO A 138 3.34 -5.57 -6.63
CA PRO A 138 2.82 -5.67 -5.27
C PRO A 138 3.77 -6.41 -4.32
N VAL A 139 3.91 -5.88 -3.10
CA VAL A 139 4.74 -6.42 -2.03
C VAL A 139 3.86 -6.72 -0.83
N CYS A 140 3.64 -8.00 -0.54
CA CYS A 140 2.94 -8.40 0.67
C CYS A 140 3.92 -8.30 1.84
N GLY A 141 3.69 -7.44 2.82
CA GLY A 141 4.64 -7.29 3.93
C GLY A 141 4.20 -6.34 5.04
N ASP A 142 4.79 -6.56 6.22
CA ASP A 142 4.65 -5.68 7.38
C ASP A 142 5.62 -4.51 7.25
N PHE A 143 5.10 -3.33 6.87
CA PHE A 143 5.88 -2.12 6.68
C PHE A 143 6.42 -1.50 7.99
N SER A 144 6.07 -2.05 9.16
CA SER A 144 6.72 -1.69 10.43
C SER A 144 8.11 -2.32 10.59
N ARG A 145 8.50 -3.17 9.63
CA ARG A 145 9.78 -3.87 9.58
C ARG A 145 10.56 -3.46 8.33
N PRO A 146 11.88 -3.73 8.29
CA PRO A 146 12.65 -3.56 7.07
C PRO A 146 12.00 -4.31 5.91
N LEU A 147 11.68 -3.58 4.85
CA LEU A 147 11.13 -4.12 3.61
C LEU A 147 12.21 -4.16 2.55
N LEU A 148 12.32 -5.28 1.87
CA LEU A 148 13.15 -5.43 0.69
C LEU A 148 12.24 -5.32 -0.54
N LEU A 149 12.38 -4.23 -1.28
CA LEU A 149 11.56 -3.91 -2.44
C LEU A 149 12.14 -4.56 -3.71
N PRO A 150 11.30 -5.01 -4.65
CA PRO A 150 11.77 -5.55 -5.93
C PRO A 150 12.53 -4.50 -6.73
N GLN A 151 13.69 -4.90 -7.29
CA GLN A 151 14.62 -4.01 -8.00
C GLN A 151 14.57 -4.13 -9.55
N HIS A 152 13.86 -5.13 -10.09
CA HIS A 152 13.80 -5.54 -11.51
C HIS A 152 13.99 -4.46 -12.61
N GLY A 153 15.22 -4.00 -12.85
CA GLY A 153 15.55 -2.96 -13.85
C GLY A 153 14.97 -1.58 -13.53
N THR A 154 14.71 -1.31 -12.25
CA THR A 154 13.96 -0.11 -11.79
C THR A 154 14.85 0.92 -11.10
N ASP A 155 16.14 0.64 -10.92
CA ASP A 155 17.02 1.40 -10.03
C ASP A 155 17.42 2.78 -10.58
N GLU A 156 17.08 3.08 -11.83
CA GLU A 156 17.34 4.37 -12.47
C GLU A 156 16.31 5.44 -12.10
N LEU A 157 15.12 5.04 -11.63
CA LEU A 157 14.07 5.97 -11.23
C LEU A 157 14.21 6.36 -9.75
N PRO A 158 14.02 7.65 -9.40
CA PRO A 158 13.98 8.07 -8.01
C PRO A 158 12.81 7.40 -7.29
N THR A 159 13.02 7.04 -6.01
CA THR A 159 12.00 6.40 -5.19
C THR A 159 11.25 7.44 -4.38
N ALA A 160 9.92 7.46 -4.52
CA ALA A 160 9.00 8.26 -3.75
C ALA A 160 8.19 7.35 -2.83
N VAL A 161 8.28 7.56 -1.51
CA VAL A 161 7.46 6.84 -0.54
C VAL A 161 6.21 7.65 -0.24
N TYR A 162 5.05 7.04 -0.48
CA TYR A 162 3.73 7.61 -0.22
C TYR A 162 3.10 6.86 0.95
N PHE A 163 2.79 7.57 2.03
CA PHE A 163 2.22 6.97 3.25
C PHE A 163 0.95 7.70 3.70
N PRO A 164 -0.17 7.51 2.97
CA PRO A 164 -1.41 8.23 3.21
C PRO A 164 -2.23 7.63 4.35
N GLY A 165 -3.36 8.28 4.67
CA GLY A 165 -4.40 7.75 5.55
C GLY A 165 -4.13 7.93 7.04
N SER A 166 -3.16 8.77 7.41
CA SER A 166 -2.70 8.96 8.79
C SER A 166 -2.28 7.64 9.47
N THR A 167 -1.94 6.62 8.69
CA THR A 167 -1.56 5.29 9.17
C THR A 167 -0.33 5.31 10.06
N ILE A 168 0.54 6.32 9.88
CA ILE A 168 1.70 6.59 10.76
C ILE A 168 1.30 6.78 12.23
N GLY A 169 0.08 7.26 12.51
CA GLY A 169 -0.42 7.46 13.88
C GLY A 169 -0.76 6.17 14.64
N ASN A 170 -0.58 4.99 14.02
CA ASN A 170 -0.77 3.69 14.65
C ASN A 170 0.49 3.16 15.37
N PHE A 171 1.60 3.90 15.34
CA PHE A 171 2.90 3.50 15.89
C PHE A 171 3.34 4.37 17.07
#